data_AF-A0A5N7ZJL2-F1
#
_entry.id   AF-A0A5N7ZJL2-F1
#
_cell.length_a   1.000
_cell.length_b   1.000
_cell.length_c   1.000
_cell.angle_alpha   90.00
_cell.angle_beta   90.00
_cell.angle_gamma   90.00
#
_symmetry.space_group_name_H-M   'P 1'
#
loop_
_entity.id
_entity.type
_entity.pdbx_description
1 polymer ?
#
loop_
_entity_poly.entity_id
_entity_poly.type
_entity_poly.pdbx_seq_one_letter_code
_entity_poly.pdbx_strand_id
1 'polypeptide(L)' 'MNRYTVDLSELPAAEDAQRAFKATDSPCVAVCSTLFDEICRGCGRTAMEVANWVFMTEEEKREVWVRIKAQGYPRRNN' A
#
# COMPACT_ATOMS: atom_id res chain seq x y z
N MET A 1 7.38 35.39 -8.05
CA MET A 1 6.35 34.42 -7.58
C MET A 1 5.74 33.80 -8.84
N ASN A 2 6.19 32.66 -9.36
CA ASN A 2 6.05 31.28 -8.89
C ASN A 2 7.21 30.44 -9.48
N ARG A 3 8.03 29.77 -8.63
CA ARG A 3 9.31 29.12 -9.00
C ARG A 3 9.17 27.61 -9.25
N TYR A 4 8.31 27.20 -10.17
CA TYR A 4 8.22 25.78 -10.54
C TYR A 4 8.17 25.58 -12.05
N THR A 5 9.18 26.09 -12.76
CA THR A 5 9.59 25.49 -14.04
C THR A 5 10.57 24.38 -13.67
N VAL A 6 10.09 23.14 -13.63
CA VAL A 6 10.97 21.99 -13.39
C VAL A 6 11.84 21.84 -14.64
N ASP A 7 13.15 22.04 -14.50
CA ASP A 7 14.10 21.79 -15.57
C ASP A 7 14.27 20.28 -15.74
N LEU A 8 13.84 19.77 -16.89
CA LEU A 8 13.88 18.34 -17.21
C LEU A 8 15.32 17.80 -17.33
N SER A 9 16.33 18.67 -17.37
CA SER A 9 17.75 18.30 -17.36
C SER A 9 18.31 18.02 -15.96
N GLU A 10 17.57 18.35 -14.89
CA GLU A 10 17.94 18.05 -13.49
C GLU A 10 17.27 16.76 -12.97
N LEU A 11 16.53 16.04 -13.81
CA LEU A 11 15.93 14.77 -13.42
C LEU A 11 17.03 13.72 -13.18
N PRO A 12 16.98 12.97 -12.07
CA PRO A 12 18.02 11.99 -11.74
C PRO A 12 18.11 10.90 -12.82
N ALA A 13 19.33 10.42 -13.06
CA ALA A 13 19.61 9.40 -14.06
C ALA A 13 18.85 8.09 -13.78
N ALA A 14 18.60 7.30 -14.82
CA ALA A 14 17.82 6.06 -14.76
C ALA A 14 18.32 5.03 -13.73
N GLU A 15 19.58 5.12 -13.29
CA GLU A 15 20.16 4.25 -12.26
C GLU A 15 19.58 4.54 -10.85
N ASP A 16 19.14 5.78 -10.57
CA ASP A 16 18.45 6.14 -9.33
C ASP A 16 17.00 5.65 -9.29
N ALA A 17 16.43 5.24 -10.43
CA ALA A 17 15.12 4.60 -10.52
C ALA A 17 15.11 3.22 -9.84
N GLN A 18 16.26 2.68 -9.43
CA GLN A 18 16.34 1.48 -8.58
C GLN A 18 15.76 1.73 -7.16
N ARG A 19 15.54 3.00 -6.76
CA ARG A 19 14.72 3.39 -5.60
C ARG A 19 13.22 3.46 -5.92
N ALA A 20 12.78 3.04 -7.11
CA ALA A 20 11.36 2.81 -7.37
C ALA A 20 10.84 1.85 -6.30
N PHE A 21 9.85 2.31 -5.55
CA PHE A 21 9.23 1.57 -4.46
C PHE A 21 8.82 0.19 -5.00
N LYS A 22 9.58 -0.86 -4.68
CA LYS A 22 9.16 -2.23 -4.94
C LYS A 22 7.97 -2.48 -4.01
N ALA A 23 6.77 -2.29 -4.55
CA ALA A 23 5.62 -3.04 -4.05
C ALA A 23 6.06 -4.51 -3.99
N THR A 24 5.82 -5.29 -2.94
CA THR A 24 4.58 -6.09 -2.91
C THR A 24 4.38 -6.90 -1.61
N ASP A 25 4.82 -6.48 -0.43
CA ASP A 25 4.40 -7.23 0.80
C ASP A 25 3.08 -6.73 1.39
N SER A 26 2.69 -5.49 1.09
CA SER A 26 1.43 -4.93 1.60
C SER A 26 0.26 -5.24 0.66
N PRO A 27 -0.88 -5.73 1.19
CA PRO A 27 -2.08 -6.01 0.38
C PRO A 27 -2.85 -4.73 -0.03
N CYS A 28 -2.32 -3.54 0.26
CA CYS A 28 -2.97 -2.27 -0.02
C CYS A 28 -3.17 -2.04 -1.54
N VAL A 29 -4.37 -1.61 -1.92
CA VAL A 29 -4.72 -1.25 -3.30
C VAL A 29 -4.93 0.25 -3.48
N ALA A 30 -4.40 1.06 -2.56
CA ALA A 30 -4.55 2.52 -2.52
C ALA A 30 -6.01 3.02 -2.44
N VAL A 31 -6.94 2.16 -2.00
CA VAL A 31 -8.31 2.51 -1.63
C VAL A 31 -8.54 2.03 -0.20
N CYS A 32 -8.92 2.96 0.68
CA CYS A 32 -9.22 2.65 2.08
C CYS A 32 -10.64 3.08 2.43
N SER A 33 -11.37 2.20 3.09
CA SER A 33 -12.73 2.48 3.55
C SER A 33 -12.87 2.37 5.08
N THR A 34 -11.77 2.12 5.81
CA THR A 34 -11.80 1.86 7.26
C THR A 34 -12.15 3.07 8.12
N LEU A 35 -12.35 4.24 7.52
CA LEU A 35 -12.94 5.39 8.20
C LEU A 35 -14.44 5.17 8.48
N PHE A 36 -15.10 4.33 7.68
CA PHE A 36 -16.54 4.08 7.74
C PHE A 36 -16.91 2.58 7.80
N ASP A 37 -16.00 1.69 7.42
CA ASP A 37 -16.18 0.24 7.46
C ASP A 37 -15.22 -0.39 8.48
N GLU A 38 -15.60 -1.49 9.14
CA GLU A 38 -14.68 -2.22 10.03
C GLU A 38 -13.56 -2.93 9.26
N ILE A 39 -13.87 -3.38 8.03
CA ILE A 39 -12.96 -4.06 7.12
C ILE A 39 -12.84 -3.22 5.84
N CYS A 40 -11.60 -2.94 5.42
CA CYS A 40 -11.30 -2.22 4.20
C CYS A 40 -11.85 -2.98 2.98
N ARG A 41 -12.77 -2.36 2.23
CA ARG A 41 -13.34 -2.95 1.00
C ARG A 41 -12.33 -3.15 -0.13
N GLY A 42 -11.18 -2.46 -0.09
CA GLY A 42 -10.09 -2.66 -1.05
C GLY A 42 -9.17 -3.83 -0.67
N CYS A 43 -8.54 -3.76 0.51
CA CYS A 43 -7.48 -4.69 0.90
C CYS A 43 -7.88 -5.79 1.91
N GLY A 44 -9.10 -5.74 2.47
CA GLY A 44 -9.59 -6.75 3.42
C GLY A 44 -9.01 -6.66 4.84
N ARG A 45 -8.20 -5.64 5.13
CA ARG A 45 -7.63 -5.41 6.48
C ARG A 45 -8.53 -4.55 7.36
N THR A 46 -8.45 -4.75 8.68
CA THR A 46 -9.02 -3.86 9.69
C THR A 46 -8.24 -2.54 9.75
N ALA A 47 -8.81 -1.50 10.38
CA ALA A 47 -8.09 -0.25 10.64
C ALA A 47 -6.77 -0.49 11.41
N MET A 48 -6.79 -1.39 12.40
CA MET A 48 -5.62 -1.71 13.22
C MET A 48 -4.51 -2.39 12.45
N GLU A 49 -4.83 -3.36 11.58
CA GLU A 49 -3.84 -4.01 10.73
C GLU A 49 -3.27 -3.05 9.68
N VAL A 50 -4.07 -2.10 9.18
CA VAL A 50 -3.58 -1.06 8.26
C VAL A 50 -2.59 -0.13 8.97
N ALA A 51 -2.94 0.36 10.16
CA ALA A 51 -2.12 1.30 10.93
C ALA A 51 -0.82 0.65 11.45
N ASN A 52 -0.88 -0.62 11.87
CA ASN A 52 0.25 -1.30 12.50
C ASN A 52 1.07 -2.16 11.55
N TRP A 53 0.75 -2.22 10.26
CA TRP A 53 1.37 -3.15 9.30
C TRP A 53 2.91 -3.18 9.36
N VAL A 54 3.54 -2.02 9.55
CA VAL A 54 5.00 -1.88 9.61
C VAL A 54 5.63 -2.41 10.90
N PHE A 55 4.84 -2.56 11.96
CA PHE A 55 5.26 -3.06 13.27
C PHE A 55 4.91 -4.54 13.49
N MET A 56 4.07 -5.11 12.62
CA MET A 56 3.71 -6.54 12.70
C MET A 56 4.91 -7.41 12.36
N THR A 57 5.03 -8.53 13.08
CA THR A 57 5.92 -9.65 12.77
C THR A 57 5.54 -10.32 11.46
N GLU A 58 6.44 -11.12 10.90
CA GLU A 58 6.15 -11.87 9.68
C GLU A 58 5.06 -12.93 9.90
N GLU A 59 4.95 -13.46 11.11
CA GLU A 59 3.88 -14.36 11.53
C GLU A 59 2.52 -13.69 11.47
N GLU A 60 2.39 -12.52 12.09
CA GLU A 60 1.14 -11.76 12.10
C GLU A 60 0.76 -11.31 10.67
N LYS A 61 1.74 -10.84 9.87
CA LYS A 61 1.49 -10.49 8.46
C LYS A 61 0.98 -11.69 7.65
N ARG A 62 1.51 -12.88 7.91
CA ARG A 62 1.09 -14.12 7.25
C ARG A 62 -0.32 -14.51 7.63
N GLU A 63 -0.70 -14.38 8.89
CA GLU A 63 -2.08 -14.61 9.35
C GLU A 63 -3.08 -13.67 8.66
N VAL A 64 -2.74 -12.38 8.58
CA VAL A 64 -3.53 -11.40 7.80
C VAL A 64 -3.66 -11.86 6.36
N TRP A 65 -2.57 -12.23 5.71
CA TRP A 65 -2.58 -12.70 4.31
C TRP A 65 -3.45 -13.94 4.10
N VAL A 66 -3.38 -14.93 4.99
CA VAL A 66 -4.22 -16.14 4.94
C VAL A 66 -5.70 -15.74 5.02
N ARG A 67 -6.06 -14.90 5.99
CA ARG A 67 -7.44 -14.44 6.20
C ARG A 67 -7.97 -13.67 4.99
N ILE A 68 -7.26 -12.65 4.51
CA ILE A 68 -7.76 -11.79 3.43
C ILE A 68 -7.86 -12.54 2.10
N LYS A 69 -6.93 -13.47 1.81
CA LYS A 69 -7.00 -14.31 0.60
C LYS A 69 -8.19 -15.26 0.65
N ALA A 70 -8.47 -15.87 1.79
CA ALA A 70 -9.66 -16.71 1.98
C ALA A 70 -10.98 -15.93 1.76
N GLN A 71 -10.98 -14.63 2.04
CA GLN A 71 -12.10 -13.72 1.80
C GLN A 71 -12.16 -13.14 0.37
N GLY A 72 -11.16 -13.45 -0.48
CA GLY A 72 -11.08 -13.00 -1.87
C GLY A 72 -10.55 -11.57 -2.05
N TYR A 73 -9.83 -11.02 -1.09
CA TYR A 73 -9.09 -9.76 -1.22
C TYR A 73 -7.65 -10.01 -1.73
N PRO A 74 -6.96 -8.99 -2.25
CA PRO A 74 -7.42 -7.62 -2.48
C PRO A 74 -8.33 -7.48 -3.71
N ARG A 75 -9.30 -6.57 -3.63
CA ARG A 75 -10.18 -6.20 -4.75
C ARG A 75 -9.68 -4.88 -5.32
N ARG A 76 -9.09 -4.91 -6.52
CA ARG A 76 -8.80 -3.68 -7.28
C ARG A 76 -10.07 -3.37 -8.05
N ASN A 77 -10.71 -2.22 -7.74
CA ASN A 77 -11.95 -1.66 -8.29
C ASN A 77 -12.75 -2.55 -9.25
N ASN A 78 -13.99 -2.86 -8.87
CA ASN A 78 -15.06 -3.25 -9.80
C ASN A 78 -15.62 -2.00 -10.49
#